data_AF-A0AAU9LXF9-F1
#
_entry.id   AF-A0AAU9LXF9-F1
#
_cell.length_a   1.000
_cell.length_b   1.000
_cell.length_c   1.000
_cell.angle_alpha   90.00
_cell.angle_beta   90.00
_cell.angle_gamma   90.00
#
_symmetry.space_group_name_H-M   'P 1'
#
loop_
_entity.id
_entity.type
_entity.pdbx_description
1 polymer ?
#
loop_
_entity_poly.entity_id
_entity_poly.type
_entity_poly.pdbx_seq_one_letter_code
_entity_poly.pdbx_strand_id
1 'polypeptide(L)'
;MDMLAFSGCTHGCTDEEADELKRMRYLGFKKTIRLDRKELINLIDLHQNGTISWIEFSGAVKMAHGKRIGQPDDRWNVATKPKEEDYFYANPQECFGDATVNSDT
;
A
#
# COMPACT_ATOMS: atom_id res chain seq x y z
N MET A 1 -0.52 8.05 4.41
CA MET A 1 -1.28 8.19 3.14
C MET A 1 -0.26 8.43 2.05
N ASP A 2 -0.31 7.62 0.99
CA ASP A 2 0.59 7.76 -0.15
C ASP A 2 0.10 8.95 -0.99
N MET A 3 0.83 10.06 -0.95
CA MET A 3 0.48 11.28 -1.69
C MET A 3 0.61 11.11 -3.22
N LEU A 4 1.12 9.97 -3.69
CA LEU A 4 1.32 9.68 -5.12
C LEU A 4 0.25 8.78 -5.73
N ALA A 5 -0.77 8.38 -4.95
CA ALA A 5 -1.97 7.79 -5.51
C ALA A 5 -2.77 8.78 -6.40
N PHE A 6 -2.37 10.06 -6.44
CA PHE A 6 -2.92 11.08 -7.34
C PHE A 6 -2.27 11.09 -8.73
N SER A 7 -1.07 10.51 -8.90
CA SER A 7 -0.59 10.22 -10.25
C SER A 7 -1.35 8.98 -10.72
N GLY A 8 -2.17 9.15 -11.76
CA GLY A 8 -3.15 8.16 -12.21
C GLY A 8 -2.56 6.82 -12.66
N CYS A 9 -3.46 5.95 -13.14
CA CYS A 9 -3.12 4.67 -13.76
C CYS A 9 -2.19 4.86 -14.97
N THR A 10 -1.30 3.90 -15.25
CA THR A 10 -0.46 3.90 -16.46
C THR A 10 -1.22 3.52 -17.74
N HIS A 11 -2.54 3.39 -17.66
CA HIS A 11 -3.37 3.07 -18.81
C HIS A 11 -3.29 4.20 -19.85
N GLY A 12 -2.71 3.90 -21.02
CA GLY A 12 -2.45 4.87 -22.08
C GLY A 12 -1.10 5.61 -21.97
N CYS A 13 -0.25 5.25 -20.99
CA CYS A 13 1.14 5.68 -20.94
C CYS A 13 2.02 4.83 -21.86
N THR A 14 3.11 5.43 -22.36
CA THR A 14 4.24 4.71 -22.94
C THR A 14 5.04 3.97 -21.86
N ASP A 15 5.87 3.00 -22.25
CA ASP A 15 6.73 2.26 -21.31
C ASP A 15 7.67 3.20 -20.52
N GLU A 16 8.20 4.24 -21.18
CA GLU A 16 9.07 5.23 -20.56
C GLU A 16 8.34 6.08 -19.52
N GLU A 17 7.12 6.55 -19.84
CA GLU A 17 6.27 7.29 -18.90
C GLU A 17 5.83 6.42 -17.73
N ALA A 18 5.49 5.15 -17.98
CA ALA A 18 5.12 4.19 -16.94
C ALA A 18 6.30 3.90 -15.99
N ASP A 19 7.51 3.74 -16.54
CA ASP A 19 8.72 3.55 -15.74
C ASP A 19 9.11 4.81 -14.96
N GLU A 20 8.92 6.00 -15.53
CA GLU A 20 9.10 7.26 -14.81
C GLU A 20 8.09 7.41 -13.67
N LEU A 21 6.80 7.13 -13.91
CA LEU A 21 5.74 7.10 -12.90
C LEU A 21 6.06 6.10 -11.77
N LYS A 22 6.54 4.91 -12.12
CA LYS A 22 6.97 3.87 -11.16
C LYS A 22 8.19 4.31 -10.36
N ARG A 23 9.17 4.96 -11.00
CA ARG A 23 10.35 5.52 -10.35
C ARG A 23 9.98 6.65 -9.40
N MET A 24 9.12 7.57 -9.83
CA MET A 24 8.57 8.62 -8.97
C MET A 24 7.80 8.02 -7.79
N ARG A 25 7.05 6.92 -7.99
CA ARG A 25 6.27 6.28 -6.92
C ARG A 25 7.14 5.53 -5.88
N TYR A 26 8.22 4.86 -6.29
CA TYR A 26 8.95 3.94 -5.37
C TYR A 26 10.45 4.17 -5.18
N LEU A 27 11.13 4.84 -6.12
CA LEU A 27 12.59 5.02 -6.02
C LEU A 27 13.00 6.25 -5.19
N GLY A 28 12.06 7.15 -4.87
CA GLY A 28 12.30 8.32 -4.02
C GLY A 28 11.55 8.34 -2.69
N PHE A 29 10.50 7.52 -2.53
CA PHE A 29 9.61 7.59 -1.37
C PHE A 29 9.94 6.55 -0.32
N LYS A 30 9.93 6.98 0.94
CA LYS A 30 10.10 6.09 2.09
C LYS A 30 8.97 5.06 2.06
N LYS A 31 9.33 3.77 2.00
CA LYS A 31 8.43 2.61 2.15
C LYS A 31 7.34 2.92 3.18
N THR A 32 6.11 3.14 2.71
CA THR A 32 4.99 3.43 3.60
C THR A 32 4.60 2.14 4.32
N ILE A 33 4.25 2.21 5.60
CA ILE A 33 3.80 1.03 6.33
C ILE A 33 2.28 0.88 6.11
N ARG A 34 1.82 -0.28 5.67
CA ARG A 34 0.40 -0.66 5.69
C ARG A 34 0.03 -1.03 7.12
N LEU A 35 -0.57 -0.08 7.83
CA LEU A 35 -0.94 -0.26 9.24
C LEU A 35 -1.96 -1.39 9.41
N ASP A 36 -1.72 -2.25 10.38
CA ASP A 36 -2.77 -3.09 10.98
C ASP A 36 -3.51 -2.24 12.01
N ARG A 37 -4.66 -1.69 11.61
CA ARG A 37 -5.43 -0.82 12.50
C ARG A 37 -5.84 -1.54 13.78
N LYS A 38 -6.26 -2.80 13.70
CA LYS A 38 -6.78 -3.53 14.86
C LYS A 38 -5.65 -3.80 15.84
N GLU A 39 -4.54 -4.32 15.34
CA GLU A 39 -3.37 -4.61 16.18
C GLU A 39 -2.78 -3.33 16.79
N LEU A 40 -2.69 -2.25 16.01
CA LEU A 40 -2.19 -0.97 16.51
C LEU A 40 -3.06 -0.41 17.64
N ILE A 41 -4.40 -0.49 17.50
CA ILE A 41 -5.32 -0.05 18.56
C ILE A 41 -5.10 -0.87 19.83
N ASN A 42 -5.03 -2.20 19.72
CA ASN A 42 -4.77 -3.08 20.87
C ASN A 42 -3.45 -2.71 21.59
N LEU A 43 -2.37 -2.46 20.83
CA LEU A 43 -1.08 -2.05 21.39
C LEU A 43 -1.14 -0.67 22.05
N ILE A 44 -1.90 0.27 21.49
CA ILE A 44 -2.13 1.59 22.08
C ILE A 44 -2.86 1.44 23.42
N ASP A 45 -3.92 0.65 23.48
CA ASP A 45 -4.71 0.45 24.70
C ASP A 45 -3.85 -0.18 25.81
N LEU A 46 -3.03 -1.17 25.48
CA LEU A 46 -2.06 -1.80 26.40
C LEU A 46 -0.97 -0.83 26.89
N HIS A 47 -0.59 0.16 26.07
CA HIS A 47 0.36 1.17 26.51
C HIS A 47 -0.31 2.22 27.40
N GLN A 48 -1.51 2.69 27.01
CA GLN A 48 -2.26 3.69 27.75
C GLN A 48 -2.71 3.20 29.13
N ASN A 49 -3.03 1.92 29.27
CA ASN A 49 -3.38 1.32 30.56
C ASN A 49 -2.14 0.96 31.41
N GLY A 50 -0.93 1.17 30.90
CA GLY A 50 0.33 0.92 31.59
C GLY A 50 0.78 -0.55 31.62
N THR A 51 0.12 -1.45 30.89
CA THR A 51 0.48 -2.88 30.83
C THR A 51 1.84 -3.07 30.15
N ILE A 52 2.15 -2.27 29.13
CA ILE A 52 3.44 -2.30 28.42
C ILE A 52 4.14 -0.95 28.44
N SER A 53 5.47 -0.99 28.57
CA SER A 53 6.33 0.19 28.49
C SER A 53 6.41 0.74 27.06
N TRP A 54 6.89 1.98 26.92
CA TRP A 54 7.13 2.57 25.60
C TRP A 54 8.10 1.73 24.74
N ILE A 55 9.10 1.11 25.36
CA ILE A 55 10.08 0.27 24.63
C ILE A 55 9.39 -0.96 24.05
N GLU A 56 8.59 -1.66 24.86
CA GLU A 56 7.83 -2.84 24.43
C GLU A 56 6.78 -2.48 23.37
N PHE A 57 6.04 -1.40 23.58
CA PHE A 57 5.09 -0.87 22.60
C PHE A 57 5.77 -0.58 21.25
N SER A 58 6.85 0.20 21.27
CA SER A 58 7.56 0.56 20.04
C SER A 58 8.17 -0.65 19.33
N GLY A 59 8.65 -1.63 20.09
CA GLY A 59 9.14 -2.90 19.57
C GLY A 59 8.04 -3.73 18.92
N ALA A 60 6.91 -3.91 19.61
CA ALA A 60 5.74 -4.65 19.12
C ALA A 60 5.17 -4.02 17.85
N VAL A 61 5.03 -2.68 17.80
CA VAL A 61 4.57 -1.98 16.60
C VAL A 61 5.52 -2.23 15.43
N LYS A 62 6.85 -2.11 15.63
CA LYS A 62 7.84 -2.39 14.57
C LYS A 62 7.80 -3.85 14.10
N MET A 63 7.62 -4.81 15.01
CA MET A 63 7.52 -6.23 14.65
C MET A 63 6.24 -6.54 13.87
N ALA A 64 5.08 -6.08 14.35
CA ALA A 64 3.79 -6.29 13.70
C ALA A 64 3.75 -5.70 12.28
N HIS A 65 4.50 -4.62 12.05
CA HIS A 65 4.48 -3.87 10.79
C HIS A 65 5.72 -4.05 9.91
N GLY A 66 6.75 -4.76 10.38
CA GLY A 66 8.03 -4.87 9.65
C GLY A 66 7.93 -5.50 8.27
N LYS A 67 6.94 -6.38 8.06
CA LYS A 67 6.64 -7.01 6.76
C LYS A 67 5.50 -6.35 5.99
N ARG A 68 4.80 -5.40 6.61
CA ARG A 68 3.64 -4.71 6.02
C ARG A 68 4.09 -3.43 5.34
N ILE A 69 4.93 -3.57 4.34
CA ILE A 69 5.36 -2.44 3.51
C ILE A 69 4.35 -2.26 2.39
N GLY A 70 3.93 -1.02 2.15
CA GLY A 70 3.11 -0.62 1.03
C GLY A 70 3.80 -1.03 -0.26
N GLN A 71 3.15 -1.93 -1.00
CA GLN A 71 3.53 -2.40 -2.32
C GLN A 71 2.28 -2.36 -3.20
N PRO A 72 2.44 -2.47 -4.53
CA PRO A 72 1.32 -2.79 -5.42
C PRO A 72 0.64 -4.07 -4.95
N ASP A 73 -0.65 -4.00 -4.64
CA ASP A 73 -1.46 -5.16 -4.22
C ASP A 73 -2.63 -5.31 -5.19
N ASP A 74 -3.11 -6.53 -5.38
CA ASP A 74 -4.28 -6.79 -6.22
C ASP A 74 -5.52 -6.22 -5.55
N ARG A 75 -6.34 -5.50 -6.32
CA ARG A 75 -7.56 -4.95 -5.76
C ARG A 75 -8.54 -6.08 -5.46
N TRP A 76 -9.02 -6.13 -4.22
CA TRP A 76 -10.10 -7.03 -3.83
C TRP A 76 -11.43 -6.50 -4.37
N ASN A 77 -11.82 -6.94 -5.57
CA ASN A 77 -13.11 -6.61 -6.16
C ASN A 77 -14.18 -7.63 -5.71
N VAL A 78 -15.05 -7.22 -4.79
CA VAL A 78 -16.26 -7.99 -4.45
C VAL A 78 -17.40 -7.50 -5.32
N ALA A 79 -17.69 -8.21 -6.41
CA ALA A 79 -18.80 -7.90 -7.31
C ALA A 79 -20.16 -7.77 -6.60
N THR A 80 -20.34 -8.46 -5.46
CA THR A 80 -21.57 -8.42 -4.65
C THR A 80 -21.61 -7.29 -3.62
N LYS A 81 -20.48 -6.63 -3.34
CA LYS A 81 -20.37 -5.56 -2.34
C LYS A 81 -19.36 -4.48 -2.74
N PRO A 82 -19.73 -3.60 -3.68
CA PRO A 82 -18.86 -2.53 -4.19
C PRO A 82 -18.36 -1.57 -3.10
N LYS A 83 -19.09 -1.42 -1.99
CA LYS A 83 -18.68 -0.54 -0.87
C LYS A 83 -17.58 -1.14 0.03
N GLU A 84 -17.31 -2.44 -0.11
CA GLU A 84 -16.21 -3.14 0.58
C GLU A 84 -14.96 -3.25 -0.33
N GLU A 85 -15.02 -2.71 -1.56
CA GLU A 85 -13.86 -2.58 -2.43
C GLU A 85 -12.80 -1.68 -1.79
N ASP A 86 -11.52 -2.04 -1.98
CA ASP A 86 -10.42 -1.21 -1.54
C ASP A 86 -10.53 0.20 -2.14
N TYR A 87 -10.16 1.22 -1.34
CA TYR A 87 -10.24 2.61 -1.79
C TYR A 87 -9.56 2.79 -3.15
N PHE A 88 -10.10 3.64 -4.03
CA PHE A 88 -9.51 3.94 -5.34
C PHE A 88 -8.01 4.33 -5.29
N TYR A 89 -7.56 4.85 -4.15
CA TYR A 89 -6.17 5.25 -3.86
C TYR A 89 -5.31 4.13 -3.26
N ALA A 90 -5.83 2.92 -3.11
CA ALA A 90 -5.11 1.75 -2.66
C ALA A 90 -4.29 1.21 -3.82
N ASN A 91 -3.14 1.85 -4.06
CA ASN A 91 -2.07 1.46 -4.98
C ASN A 91 -2.27 0.10 -5.71
N PRO A 92 -3.13 0.06 -6.75
CA PRO A 92 -3.56 -1.20 -7.36
C PRO A 92 -2.48 -1.74 -8.30
N GLN A 93 -2.31 -3.06 -8.36
CA GLN A 93 -1.44 -3.69 -9.36
C GLN A 93 -1.86 -3.37 -10.80
N GLU A 94 -3.14 -3.10 -11.02
CA GLU A 94 -3.75 -2.66 -12.29
C GLU A 94 -3.08 -1.41 -12.89
N CYS A 95 -2.44 -0.58 -12.05
CA CYS A 95 -1.70 0.61 -12.47
C CYS A 95 -0.27 0.30 -12.92
N PHE A 96 0.12 -0.97 -12.98
CA PHE A 96 1.38 -1.44 -13.52
C PHE A 96 0.99 -2.33 -14.71
N GLY A 97 0.91 -1.73 -15.90
CA GLY A 97 0.54 -2.47 -17.11
C GLY A 97 1.30 -3.79 -17.21
N ASP A 98 0.60 -4.85 -17.60
CA ASP A 98 1.22 -6.15 -17.84
C ASP A 98 2.36 -5.96 -18.84
N ALA A 99 3.57 -6.37 -18.48
CA ALA A 99 4.70 -6.48 -19.39
C ALA A 99 4.49 -7.55 -20.48
N THR A 100 3.24 -7.93 -20.78
CA THR A 100 2.89 -9.02 -21.67
C THR A 100 1.62 -8.73 -22.46
N VAL A 101 1.68 -7.77 -23.39
CA VAL A 101 1.00 -7.93 -24.69
C VAL A 101 1.94 -7.43 -25.79
N ASN A 102 2.99 -8.22 -26.07
CA ASN A 102 3.33 -8.44 -27.47
C ASN A 102 2.32 -9.44 -28.01
N SER A 103 1.35 -8.95 -28.77
CA SER A 103 0.71 -9.75 -29.80
C SER A 103 0.46 -8.85 -31.00
N ASP A 104 1.41 -8.95 -31.94
CA ASP A 104 1.29 -8.77 -33.38
C ASP A 104 -0.14 -8.51 -33.89
N THR A 105 -0.37 -7.36 -34.53
CA THR A 105 -0.69 -7.25 -35.97
C THR A 105 -0.45 -5.83 -36.47
#